data_AF-A0A517YS64-F1
#
_entry.id   AF-A0A517YS64-F1
#
_cell.length_a   1.000
_cell.length_b   1.000
_cell.length_c   1.000
_cell.angle_alpha   90.00
_cell.angle_beta   90.00
_cell.angle_gamma   90.00
#
_symmetry.space_group_name_H-M   'P 1'
#
loop_
_entity.id
_entity.type
_entity.pdbx_description
1 polymer ?
#
loop_
_entity_poly.entity_id
_entity_poly.type
_entity_poly.pdbx_seq_one_letter_code
_entity_poly.pdbx_strand_id
1 'polypeptide(L)'
;MKHLCNSRRRQAKKLAFLGKERSLISRTLLYTGLRKSELASVTLGQVYLDERTPYLELLAKDEKAGRGAMIPLRADLVEHLRSHIHLPHKKHHTLQLTHNTPLFKITQDMMRVFGRDLTAASIAKYDQRAVSSIFTPFAIQLAPTSLKHHAPPCPRCVTVVLNLR
;
A
#
# COMPACT_ATOMS: atom_id res chain seq x y z
N MET A 1 26.84 -0.01 -24.47
CA MET A 1 26.03 1.01 -23.75
C MET A 1 24.50 0.80 -23.81
N LYS A 2 23.90 0.40 -24.94
CA LYS A 2 22.43 0.21 -25.08
C LYS A 2 21.80 -0.81 -24.11
N HIS A 3 22.51 -1.90 -23.78
CA HIS A 3 22.01 -2.94 -22.86
C HIS A 3 21.83 -2.47 -21.41
N LEU A 4 22.71 -1.59 -20.91
CA LEU A 4 22.63 -1.03 -19.55
C LEU A 4 21.44 -0.07 -19.39
N CYS A 5 21.10 0.69 -20.45
CA CYS A 5 19.93 1.57 -20.48
C CYS A 5 18.62 0.76 -20.44
N ASN A 6 18.54 -0.34 -21.19
CA ASN A 6 17.38 -1.24 -21.17
C ASN A 6 17.19 -1.92 -19.81
N SER A 7 18.27 -2.34 -19.15
CA SER A 7 18.21 -2.92 -17.81
C SER A 7 17.67 -1.93 -16.77
N ARG A 8 18.21 -0.70 -16.73
CA ARG A 8 17.74 0.36 -15.82
C ARG A 8 16.27 0.71 -16.05
N ARG A 9 15.83 0.83 -17.31
CA ARG A 9 14.41 1.09 -17.64
C ARG A 9 13.49 -0.05 -17.17
N ARG A 10 13.89 -1.31 -17.36
CA ARG A 10 13.13 -2.47 -16.85
C ARG A 10 13.04 -2.45 -15.33
N GLN A 11 14.14 -2.13 -14.66
CA GLN A 11 14.18 -2.03 -13.21
C GLN A 11 13.30 -0.89 -12.69
N ALA A 12 13.35 0.29 -13.31
CA ALA A 12 12.48 1.42 -12.96
C ALA A 12 11.00 1.07 -13.11
N LYS A 13 10.61 0.41 -14.21
CA LYS A 13 9.23 -0.07 -14.41
C LYS A 13 8.80 -1.08 -13.34
N LYS A 14 9.69 -2.01 -12.97
CA LYS A 14 9.43 -2.99 -11.91
C LYS A 14 9.23 -2.31 -10.56
N LEU A 15 10.10 -1.38 -10.20
CA LEU A 15 9.99 -0.63 -8.95
C LEU A 15 8.73 0.24 -8.90
N ALA A 16 8.37 0.90 -10.00
CA ALA A 16 7.13 1.67 -10.10
C ALA A 16 5.88 0.80 -9.92
N PHE A 17 5.86 -0.40 -10.51
CA PHE A 17 4.78 -1.36 -10.32
C PHE A 17 4.66 -1.79 -8.85
N LEU A 18 5.79 -2.14 -8.21
CA LEU A 18 5.82 -2.51 -6.80
C LEU A 18 5.35 -1.36 -5.90
N GLY A 19 5.73 -0.11 -6.22
CA GLY A 19 5.25 1.07 -5.52
C GLY A 19 3.74 1.25 -5.63
N LYS A 20 3.18 1.06 -6.84
CA LYS A 20 1.73 1.13 -7.09
C LYS A 20 0.97 0.05 -6.33
N GLU A 21 1.45 -1.19 -6.36
CA GLU A 21 0.86 -2.32 -5.63
C GLU A 21 0.86 -2.06 -4.11
N ARG A 22 1.99 -1.61 -3.55
CA ARG A 22 2.10 -1.26 -2.13
C ARG A 22 1.18 -0.11 -1.71
N SER A 23 1.07 0.93 -2.54
CA SER A 23 0.17 2.05 -2.32
C SER A 23 -1.29 1.57 -2.29
N LEU A 24 -1.67 0.67 -3.18
CA LEU A 24 -3.02 0.09 -3.24
C LEU A 24 -3.34 -0.78 -2.01
N ILE A 25 -2.40 -1.61 -1.54
CA ILE A 25 -2.55 -2.38 -0.30
C ILE A 25 -2.81 -1.44 0.87
N SER A 26 -1.98 -0.38 0.99
CA SER A 26 -2.09 0.60 2.09
C SER A 26 -3.42 1.34 2.05
N ARG A 27 -3.87 1.77 0.85
CA ARG A 27 -5.16 2.41 0.65
C ARG A 27 -6.32 1.48 1.03
N THR A 28 -6.22 0.20 0.67
CA THR A 28 -7.23 -0.81 1.00
C THR A 28 -7.36 -0.94 2.52
N LEU A 29 -6.25 -1.16 3.23
CA LEU A 29 -6.23 -1.26 4.70
C LEU A 29 -6.85 -0.03 5.38
N LEU A 30 -6.52 1.18 4.89
CA LEU A 30 -7.01 2.43 5.47
C LEU A 30 -8.52 2.64 5.24
N TYR A 31 -9.04 2.28 4.07
CA TYR A 31 -10.45 2.49 3.75
C TYR A 31 -11.38 1.39 4.27
N THR A 32 -10.90 0.16 4.36
CA THR A 32 -11.71 -0.97 4.85
C THR A 32 -11.54 -1.21 6.35
N GLY A 33 -10.46 -0.70 6.96
CA GLY A 33 -10.11 -0.99 8.35
C GLY A 33 -9.67 -2.43 8.59
N LEU A 34 -9.46 -3.22 7.53
CA LEU A 34 -9.00 -4.60 7.63
C LEU A 34 -7.63 -4.66 8.30
N ARG A 35 -7.41 -5.70 9.11
CA ARG A 35 -6.07 -6.03 9.61
C ARG A 35 -5.23 -6.65 8.50
N LYS A 36 -3.91 -6.59 8.67
CA LYS A 36 -2.96 -7.20 7.73
C LYS A 36 -3.26 -8.68 7.45
N SER A 37 -3.56 -9.46 8.49
CA SER A 37 -3.85 -10.88 8.36
C SER A 37 -5.19 -11.13 7.67
N GLU A 38 -6.20 -10.29 7.92
CA GLU A 38 -7.52 -10.37 7.28
C GLU A 38 -7.40 -10.00 5.80
N LEU A 39 -6.66 -8.95 5.43
CA LEU A 39 -6.44 -8.63 4.01
C LEU A 39 -5.61 -9.72 3.30
N ALA A 40 -4.73 -10.42 4.02
CA ALA A 40 -3.91 -11.49 3.46
C ALA A 40 -4.71 -12.75 3.09
N SER A 41 -5.84 -12.99 3.76
CA SER A 41 -6.74 -14.11 3.46
C SER A 41 -7.75 -13.79 2.36
N VAL A 42 -7.94 -12.51 2.01
CA VAL A 42 -8.86 -12.12 0.94
C VAL A 42 -8.41 -12.68 -0.41
N THR A 43 -9.31 -13.41 -1.06
CA THR A 43 -9.13 -13.95 -2.40
C THR A 43 -9.94 -13.17 -3.43
N LEU A 44 -9.62 -13.34 -4.71
CA LEU A 44 -10.35 -12.71 -5.82
C LEU A 44 -11.83 -13.12 -5.87
N GLY A 45 -12.17 -14.33 -5.42
CA GLY A 45 -13.54 -14.81 -5.34
C GLY A 45 -14.40 -14.08 -4.28
N GLN A 46 -13.77 -13.29 -3.41
CA GLN A 46 -14.42 -12.55 -2.33
C GLN A 46 -14.53 -11.05 -2.64
N VAL A 47 -14.22 -10.63 -3.87
CA VAL A 47 -14.23 -9.22 -4.28
C VAL A 47 -15.31 -9.00 -5.33
N TYR A 48 -16.37 -8.29 -4.95
CA TYR A 48 -17.54 -8.07 -5.77
C TYR A 48 -17.55 -6.61 -6.24
N LEU A 49 -16.92 -6.35 -7.39
CA LEU A 49 -16.75 -4.98 -7.91
C LEU A 49 -17.90 -4.51 -8.80
N ASP A 50 -18.62 -5.43 -9.43
CA ASP A 50 -19.64 -5.13 -10.45
C ASP A 50 -21.07 -5.07 -9.88
N GLU A 51 -21.20 -5.29 -8.58
CA GLU A 51 -22.44 -5.13 -7.83
C GLU A 51 -22.85 -3.66 -7.71
N ARG A 52 -24.15 -3.41 -7.52
CA ARG A 52 -24.70 -2.04 -7.35
C ARG A 52 -23.99 -1.29 -6.22
N THR A 53 -23.66 -2.00 -5.14
CA THR A 53 -22.78 -1.50 -4.08
C THR A 53 -21.58 -2.44 -4.00
N PRO A 54 -20.42 -2.04 -4.56
CA PRO A 54 -19.24 -2.89 -4.53
C PRO A 54 -18.81 -3.21 -3.10
N TYR A 55 -18.44 -4.46 -2.85
CA TYR A 55 -18.03 -4.90 -1.51
C TYR A 55 -16.94 -5.98 -1.54
N LEU A 56 -16.34 -6.18 -0.39
CA LEU A 56 -15.38 -7.24 -0.10
C LEU A 56 -15.99 -8.14 0.98
N GLU A 57 -16.01 -9.44 0.73
CA GLU A 57 -16.46 -10.43 1.69
C GLU A 57 -15.30 -10.95 2.54
N LEU A 58 -15.36 -10.76 3.85
CA LEU A 58 -14.44 -11.37 4.80
C LEU A 58 -15.12 -12.57 5.43
N LEU A 59 -14.53 -13.77 5.27
CA LEU A 59 -15.07 -14.98 5.87
C LEU A 59 -14.87 -14.99 7.39
N ALA A 60 -15.84 -15.57 8.09
CA ALA A 60 -15.80 -15.72 9.55
C ALA A 60 -14.51 -16.38 10.07
N LYS A 61 -14.01 -17.40 9.38
CA LYS A 61 -12.77 -18.11 9.75
C LYS A 61 -11.53 -17.20 9.75
N ASP A 62 -11.56 -16.13 8.96
CA ASP A 62 -10.44 -15.24 8.71
C ASP A 62 -10.59 -13.91 9.45
N GLU A 63 -11.81 -13.58 9.90
CA GLU A 63 -12.08 -12.45 10.76
C GLU A 63 -11.68 -12.77 12.21
N LYS A 64 -10.93 -11.86 12.85
CA LYS A 64 -10.53 -12.05 14.26
C LYS A 64 -11.70 -12.29 15.22
N ALA A 65 -12.87 -11.73 14.94
CA ALA A 65 -14.07 -11.87 15.78
C ALA A 65 -14.96 -13.07 15.39
N GLY A 66 -14.66 -13.75 14.27
CA GLY A 66 -15.32 -14.99 13.91
C GLY A 66 -16.73 -14.87 13.30
N ARG A 67 -17.16 -13.70 12.82
CA ARG A 67 -18.55 -13.47 12.36
C ARG A 67 -18.68 -13.35 10.85
N GLY A 68 -17.60 -12.97 10.18
CA GLY A 68 -17.60 -12.57 8.78
C GLY A 68 -18.18 -11.16 8.62
N ALA A 69 -17.81 -10.50 7.54
CA ALA A 69 -18.26 -9.15 7.25
C ALA A 69 -18.35 -8.89 5.75
N MET A 70 -19.38 -8.16 5.33
CA MET A 70 -19.41 -7.52 4.01
C MET A 70 -18.97 -6.07 4.16
N ILE A 71 -17.84 -5.75 3.55
CA ILE A 71 -17.20 -4.44 3.69
C ILE A 71 -17.46 -3.64 2.40
N PRO A 72 -18.29 -2.58 2.45
CA PRO A 72 -18.55 -1.78 1.26
C PRO A 72 -17.27 -1.05 0.82
N LEU A 73 -17.06 -0.99 -0.49
CA LEU A 73 -15.90 -0.36 -1.10
C LEU A 73 -16.26 1.01 -1.67
N ARG A 74 -15.39 1.99 -1.43
CA ARG A 74 -15.49 3.31 -2.08
C ARG A 74 -15.21 3.21 -3.57
N ALA A 75 -15.90 4.02 -4.38
CA ALA A 75 -15.78 4.01 -5.83
C ALA A 75 -14.33 4.23 -6.32
N ASP A 76 -13.56 5.11 -5.67
CA ASP A 76 -12.16 5.36 -6.02
C ASP A 76 -11.26 4.13 -5.79
N LEU A 77 -11.51 3.39 -4.71
CA LEU A 77 -10.79 2.15 -4.44
C LEU A 77 -11.16 1.06 -5.46
N VAL A 78 -12.43 0.97 -5.83
CA VAL A 78 -12.92 0.01 -6.83
C VAL A 78 -12.21 0.18 -8.17
N GLU A 79 -12.07 1.41 -8.66
CA GLU A 79 -11.36 1.68 -9.92
C GLU A 79 -9.89 1.23 -9.88
N HIS A 80 -9.22 1.48 -8.75
CA HIS A 80 -7.85 1.02 -8.55
C HIS A 80 -7.73 -0.50 -8.45
N LEU A 81 -8.69 -1.18 -7.79
CA LEU A 81 -8.75 -2.64 -7.70
C LEU A 81 -9.00 -3.27 -9.08
N ARG A 82 -9.97 -2.74 -9.85
CA ARG A 82 -10.20 -3.18 -11.24
C ARG A 82 -8.92 -3.08 -12.05
N SER A 83 -8.24 -1.93 -11.99
CA SER A 83 -6.97 -1.72 -12.68
C SER A 83 -5.91 -2.73 -12.26
N HIS A 84 -5.83 -3.06 -10.97
CA HIS A 84 -4.86 -4.02 -10.43
C HIS A 84 -5.14 -5.45 -10.91
N ILE A 85 -6.38 -5.91 -10.88
CA ILE A 85 -6.78 -7.27 -11.26
C ILE A 85 -6.59 -7.50 -12.77
N HIS A 86 -6.83 -6.50 -13.62
CA HIS A 86 -6.67 -6.62 -15.08
C HIS A 86 -5.20 -6.56 -15.55
N LEU A 87 -4.29 -5.96 -14.76
CA LEU A 87 -2.87 -5.84 -15.11
C LEU A 87 -2.13 -7.19 -15.29
N PRO A 88 -2.28 -8.20 -14.43
CA PRO A 88 -1.70 -9.53 -14.66
C PRO A 88 -2.32 -10.23 -15.88
N HIS A 89 -3.61 -10.03 -16.13
CA HIS A 89 -4.34 -10.63 -17.26
C HIS A 89 -3.80 -10.15 -18.64
N LYS A 90 -3.27 -8.92 -18.71
CA LYS A 90 -2.64 -8.39 -19.94
C LYS A 90 -1.23 -8.93 -20.21
N LYS A 91 -0.53 -9.45 -19.19
CA LYS A 91 0.85 -9.98 -19.35
C LYS A 91 0.87 -11.45 -19.74
N HIS A 92 -0.16 -12.20 -19.32
CA HIS A 92 -0.35 -13.59 -19.67
C HIS A 92 -1.81 -13.76 -20.08
N HIS A 93 -2.09 -13.72 -21.38
CA HIS A 93 -3.45 -13.86 -21.94
C HIS A 93 -4.17 -15.15 -21.49
N THR A 94 -3.46 -16.10 -20.88
CA THR A 94 -3.92 -17.43 -20.47
C THR A 94 -4.06 -17.63 -18.96
N LEU A 95 -3.68 -16.67 -18.12
CA LEU A 95 -3.82 -16.81 -16.67
C LEU A 95 -5.26 -16.49 -16.25
N GLN A 96 -6.14 -17.50 -16.30
CA GLN A 96 -7.40 -17.45 -15.56
C GLN A 96 -7.05 -17.42 -14.07
N LEU A 97 -7.29 -16.29 -13.42
CA LEU A 97 -7.16 -16.16 -11.99
C LEU A 97 -8.26 -16.99 -11.33
N THR A 98 -7.90 -18.03 -10.60
CA THR A 98 -8.88 -18.83 -9.86
C THR A 98 -9.44 -18.02 -8.70
N HIS A 99 -10.69 -18.29 -8.32
CA HIS A 99 -11.37 -17.62 -7.20
C HIS A 99 -10.58 -17.69 -5.88
N ASN A 100 -9.73 -18.71 -5.69
CA ASN A 100 -8.88 -18.87 -4.50
C ASN A 100 -7.54 -18.11 -4.56
N THR A 101 -7.26 -17.40 -5.65
CA THR A 101 -6.05 -16.60 -5.76
C THR A 101 -6.13 -15.43 -4.78
N PRO A 102 -5.11 -15.18 -3.94
CA PRO A 102 -5.10 -14.04 -3.04
C PRO A 102 -5.15 -12.73 -3.84
N LEU A 103 -5.94 -11.76 -3.36
CA LEU A 103 -6.08 -10.44 -4.00
C LEU A 103 -4.74 -9.71 -4.04
N PHE A 104 -3.95 -9.81 -2.97
CA PHE A 104 -2.62 -9.21 -2.86
C PHE A 104 -1.59 -10.22 -2.37
N LYS A 105 -0.35 -10.09 -2.87
CA LYS A 105 0.81 -10.81 -2.33
C LYS A 105 1.38 -10.06 -1.13
N ILE A 106 0.79 -10.27 0.05
CA ILE A 106 1.23 -9.60 1.28
C ILE A 106 2.49 -10.29 1.83
N THR A 107 3.59 -9.55 1.91
CA THR A 107 4.83 -10.02 2.54
C THR A 107 4.79 -9.85 4.05
N GLN A 108 5.53 -10.70 4.78
CA GLN A 108 5.65 -10.57 6.24
C GLN A 108 6.18 -9.19 6.66
N ASP A 109 7.10 -8.64 5.86
CA ASP A 109 7.74 -7.34 6.03
C ASP A 109 6.88 -6.13 5.65
N MET A 110 5.64 -6.33 5.19
CA MET A 110 4.79 -5.25 4.69
C MET A 110 4.64 -4.10 5.70
N MET A 111 4.47 -4.40 6.99
CA MET A 111 4.37 -3.36 8.03
C MET A 111 5.67 -2.58 8.24
N ARG A 112 6.83 -3.25 8.11
CA ARG A 112 8.15 -2.61 8.18
C ARG A 112 8.34 -1.67 7.00
N VAL A 113 7.95 -2.13 5.81
CA VAL A 113 8.01 -1.36 4.57
C VAL A 113 7.06 -0.16 4.61
N PHE A 114 5.83 -0.35 5.09
CA PHE A 114 4.87 0.72 5.29
C PHE A 114 5.35 1.76 6.31
N GLY A 115 6.00 1.32 7.39
CA GLY A 115 6.65 2.23 8.34
C GLY A 115 7.71 3.13 7.68
N ARG A 116 8.48 2.60 6.72
CA ARG A 116 9.42 3.40 5.93
C ARG A 116 8.72 4.38 5.00
N ASP A 117 7.56 4.02 4.46
CA ASP A 117 6.74 4.93 3.64
C ASP A 117 6.22 6.11 4.46
N LEU A 118 5.76 5.85 5.69
CA LEU A 118 5.35 6.90 6.61
C LEU A 118 6.53 7.84 6.93
N THR A 119 7.70 7.28 7.24
CA THR A 119 8.91 8.09 7.46
C THR A 119 9.28 8.92 6.22
N ALA A 120 9.20 8.34 5.02
CA ALA A 120 9.48 9.06 3.78
C ALA A 120 8.45 10.17 3.51
N ALA A 121 7.19 9.96 3.90
CA ALA A 121 6.12 10.96 3.83
C ALA A 121 6.16 11.97 4.98
N SER A 122 7.15 11.87 5.90
CA SER A 122 7.24 12.67 7.12
C SER A 122 6.01 12.54 8.03
N ILE A 123 5.32 11.40 7.98
CA ILE A 123 4.18 11.07 8.83
C ILE A 123 4.70 10.35 10.08
N ALA A 124 4.41 10.91 11.25
CA ALA A 124 4.73 10.28 12.52
C ALA A 124 3.89 8.99 12.71
N LYS A 125 4.57 7.88 13.03
CA LYS A 125 3.93 6.58 13.24
C LYS A 125 3.00 6.56 14.46
N TYR A 126 3.30 7.36 15.46
CA TYR A 126 2.54 7.51 16.68
C TYR A 126 2.16 8.98 16.86
N ASP A 127 0.99 9.21 17.42
CA ASP A 127 0.56 10.54 17.84
C ASP A 127 1.15 10.91 19.22
N GLN A 128 0.79 12.10 19.73
CA GLN A 128 1.24 12.58 21.05
C GLN A 128 0.76 11.71 22.22
N ARG A 129 -0.21 10.82 22.00
CA ARG A 129 -0.75 9.88 22.99
C ARG A 129 -0.16 8.47 22.85
N ALA A 130 0.88 8.32 22.03
CA ALA A 130 1.49 7.04 21.67
C ALA A 130 0.54 6.04 20.98
N VAL A 131 -0.61 6.52 20.47
CA VAL A 131 -1.52 5.71 19.67
C VAL A 131 -1.00 5.69 18.24
N SER A 132 -1.04 4.53 17.59
CA SER A 132 -0.57 4.45 16.21
C SER A 132 -1.49 5.24 15.27
N SER A 133 -0.93 6.22 14.57
CA SER A 133 -1.61 7.08 13.59
C SER A 133 -2.21 6.32 12.40
N ILE A 134 -1.93 5.01 12.30
CA ILE A 134 -2.29 4.12 11.20
C ILE A 134 -3.69 3.52 11.39
N PHE A 135 -4.16 3.36 12.63
CA PHE A 135 -5.42 2.69 12.95
C PHE A 135 -6.59 3.65 13.19
N THR A 136 -6.34 4.96 13.17
CA THR A 136 -7.35 6.00 13.26
C THR A 136 -7.52 6.67 11.90
N PRO A 137 -8.57 6.35 11.11
CA PRO A 137 -8.76 6.91 9.77
C PRO A 137 -8.85 8.45 9.76
N PHE A 138 -9.17 9.06 10.90
CA PHE A 138 -9.30 10.50 11.07
C PHE A 138 -7.96 11.23 11.24
N ALA A 139 -6.89 10.57 11.69
CA ALA A 139 -5.62 11.21 12.00
C ALA A 139 -4.81 11.60 10.74
N ILE A 140 -4.93 10.82 9.66
CA ILE A 140 -4.25 11.12 8.39
C ILE A 140 -4.94 12.28 7.64
N GLN A 141 -6.27 12.39 7.75
CA GLN A 141 -7.06 13.42 7.08
C GLN A 141 -6.89 14.82 7.71
N LEU A 142 -6.55 14.88 9.00
CA LEU A 142 -6.40 16.12 9.77
C LEU A 142 -4.95 16.49 10.09
N ALA A 143 -3.95 15.81 9.52
CA ALA A 143 -2.56 16.17 9.77
C ALA A 143 -2.35 17.65 9.40
N PRO A 144 -2.16 18.56 10.39
CA PRO A 144 -1.93 19.95 10.07
C PRO A 144 -0.61 20.05 9.34
N THR A 145 -0.59 20.84 8.27
CA THR A 145 0.59 21.33 7.56
C THR A 145 1.44 22.23 8.47
N SER A 146 1.90 21.71 9.61
CA SER A 146 2.82 22.38 10.51
C SER A 146 3.85 21.38 11.05
N LEU A 147 4.56 20.74 10.13
CA LEU A 147 5.85 20.15 10.43
C LEU A 147 6.88 21.28 10.44
N LYS A 148 7.10 21.87 11.62
CA LYS A 148 8.29 22.70 11.87
C LYS A 148 9.52 21.92 11.43
N HIS A 149 10.26 22.49 10.50
CA HIS A 149 11.50 21.95 9.97
C HIS A 149 12.52 21.75 11.10
N HIS A 150 12.76 20.49 11.48
CA HIS A 150 14.01 20.06 12.08
C HIS A 150 14.44 18.78 11.38
N ALA A 151 15.17 18.94 10.28
CA ALA A 151 16.00 17.89 9.73
C ALA A 151 17.26 17.76 10.61
N PRO A 152 17.60 16.58 11.15
CA PRO A 152 18.94 16.38 11.70
C PRO A 152 19.97 16.32 10.55
N PRO A 153 21.16 16.90 10.70
CA PRO A 153 22.19 16.83 9.67
C PRO A 153 22.63 15.39 9.44
N CYS A 154 22.64 14.98 8.17
CA CYS A 154 23.05 13.65 7.73
C CYS A 154 24.59 13.50 7.91
N PRO A 155 25.08 12.45 8.60
CA PRO A 155 26.50 12.33 8.96
C PRO A 155 27.40 11.84 7.80
N ARG A 156 27.00 12.02 6.54
CA ARG A 156 27.70 11.44 5.37
C ARG A 156 28.03 12.38 4.22
N CYS A 157 27.85 13.69 4.39
CA CYS A 157 28.41 14.67 3.45
C CYS A 157 29.75 15.20 3.97
N VAL A 158 30.80 14.40 3.80
CA VAL A 158 32.17 14.91 3.68
C VAL A 158 32.33 15.36 2.23
N THR A 159 32.71 16.63 2.00
CA THR A 159 33.81 17.06 1.09
C THR A 159 33.63 18.54 0.70
N VAL A 160 34.54 19.37 1.25
CA VAL A 160 35.38 20.39 0.59
C VAL A 160 34.79 21.19 -0.59
N VAL A 161 34.68 22.53 -0.44
CA VAL A 161 35.12 23.53 -1.45
C VAL A 161 35.51 24.86 -0.75
N LEU A 162 36.83 25.10 -0.76
CA LEU A 162 37.59 26.34 -0.97
C LEU A 162 37.20 27.67 -0.28
N ASN A 163 38.10 28.03 0.63
CA ASN A 163 38.47 29.40 1.01
C ASN A 163 39.01 30.16 -0.21
N LEU A 164 38.55 31.39 -0.46
CA LEU A 164 39.29 32.44 -1.18
C LEU A 164 38.73 33.79 -0.71
N ARG A 165 39.59 34.54 -0.02
CA ARG A 165 39.51 35.99 0.15
C ARG A 165 39.89 36.67 -1.15
#